data_AF-A0A967KZJ5-F1
#
_entry.id   AF-A0A967KZJ5-F1
#
_cell.length_a   1.000
_cell.length_b   1.000
_cell.length_c   1.000
_cell.angle_alpha   90.00
_cell.angle_beta   90.00
_cell.angle_gamma   90.00
#
_symmetry.space_group_name_H-M   'P 1'
#
loop_
_entity.id
_entity.type
_entity.pdbx_description
1 polymer ?
#
loop_
_entity_poly.entity_id
_entity_poly.type
_entity_poly.pdbx_seq_one_letter_code
_entity_poly.pdbx_strand_id
1 'polypeptide(L)' 'QVRIGKRCLCFCRGDTIHTENAYKYTYDSFTQLAVAAGFEPVKVWVDERQYFSVHCVRVV' A
#
# COMPACT_ATOMS: atom_id res chain seq x y z
N GLN A 1 5.92 11.70 -26.86
CA GLN A 1 4.65 12.41 -26.64
C GLN A 1 3.58 11.41 -26.19
N VAL A 2 2.78 11.75 -25.19
CA VAL A 2 1.69 10.92 -24.66
C VAL A 2 0.39 11.73 -24.75
N ARG A 3 -0.71 11.08 -25.13
CA ARG A 3 -2.02 11.72 -25.28
C ARG A 3 -2.95 11.30 -24.14
N ILE A 4 -3.53 12.29 -23.45
CA ILE A 4 -4.53 12.10 -22.39
C ILE A 4 -5.77 12.89 -22.78
N GLY A 5 -6.80 12.18 -23.25
CA GLY A 5 -7.97 12.81 -23.87
C GLY A 5 -7.56 13.73 -25.04
N LYS A 6 -7.92 15.01 -24.95
CA LYS A 6 -7.56 16.04 -25.96
C LYS A 6 -6.17 16.64 -25.77
N ARG A 7 -5.46 16.33 -24.68
CA ARG A 7 -4.15 16.92 -24.36
C ARG A 7 -3.01 16.06 -24.87
N CYS A 8 -1.97 16.71 -25.39
CA CYS A 8 -0.70 16.07 -25.76
C CYS A 8 0.40 16.56 -24.81
N LEU A 9 1.14 15.64 -24.22
CA LEU A 9 2.25 15.91 -23.31
C LEU A 9 3.55 15.40 -23.96
N CYS A 10 4.57 16.24 -24.03
CA CYS A 10 5.89 15.84 -24.50
C CYS A 10 6.77 15.46 -23.30
N PHE A 11 7.67 14.49 -23.53
CA PHE A 11 8.67 14.08 -22.56
C PHE A 11 10.04 14.41 -23.13
N CYS A 12 10.86 15.08 -22.34
CA CYS A 12 12.27 15.27 -22.58
C CYS A 12 13.06 14.05 -22.07
N ARG A 13 14.31 13.91 -22.53
CA ARG A 13 15.21 12.88 -22.00
C ARG A 13 15.42 13.12 -20.50
N GLY A 14 15.10 12.12 -19.69
CA GLY A 14 15.23 12.18 -18.22
C GLY A 14 13.94 12.49 -17.48
N ASP A 15 12.87 12.88 -18.18
CA ASP A 15 11.56 13.04 -17.55
C ASP A 15 11.04 11.68 -17.10
N THR A 16 10.49 11.64 -15.89
CA THR A 16 9.87 10.45 -15.31
C THR A 16 8.44 10.75 -14.89
N ILE A 17 7.59 9.73 -14.90
CA ILE A 17 6.28 9.78 -14.27
C ILE A 17 6.25 8.86 -13.05
N HIS A 18 5.59 9.31 -11.99
CA HIS A 18 5.25 8.46 -10.89
C HIS A 18 4.02 7.61 -11.26
N THR A 19 4.16 6.29 -11.19
CA THR A 19 3.11 5.35 -11.62
C THR A 19 2.43 4.63 -10.46
N GLU A 20 3.04 4.62 -9.28
CA GLU A 20 2.58 3.80 -8.15
C GLU A 20 3.06 4.34 -6.80
N ASN A 21 2.16 4.29 -5.80
CA ASN A 21 2.51 4.42 -4.40
C ASN A 21 2.43 3.06 -3.69
N ALA A 22 3.48 2.68 -2.97
CA ALA A 22 3.50 1.48 -2.15
C ALA A 22 3.63 1.86 -0.66
N TYR A 23 2.49 2.06 0.00
CA TYR A 23 2.45 2.36 1.43
C TYR A 23 2.90 1.16 2.26
N LYS A 24 3.74 1.41 3.26
CA LYS A 24 4.27 0.39 4.19
C LYS A 24 3.75 0.68 5.59
N TYR A 25 3.42 -0.37 6.32
CA TYR A 25 2.82 -0.29 7.64
C TYR A 25 3.67 -1.06 8.65
N THR A 26 3.74 -0.53 9.87
CA THR A 26 4.16 -1.31 11.04
C THR A 26 3.03 -2.22 11.48
N TYR A 27 3.32 -3.24 12.31
CA TYR A 27 2.29 -4.12 12.88
C TYR A 27 1.22 -3.30 13.60
N ASP A 28 1.64 -2.41 14.51
CA ASP A 28 0.73 -1.59 15.32
C ASP A 28 -0.17 -0.70 14.46
N SER A 29 0.39 -0.04 13.44
CA SER A 29 -0.39 0.84 12.56
C SER A 29 -1.43 0.07 11.74
N PHE A 30 -1.10 -1.14 11.26
CA PHE A 30 -2.04 -1.96 10.52
C PHE A 30 -3.12 -2.56 11.43
N THR A 31 -2.75 -2.98 12.64
CA THR A 31 -3.70 -3.46 13.65
C THR A 31 -4.71 -2.36 14.01
N GLN A 32 -4.26 -1.12 14.22
CA GLN A 32 -5.14 0.02 14.46
C GLN A 32 -6.08 0.29 13.28
N LEU A 33 -5.56 0.19 12.05
CA LEU A 33 -6.37 0.35 10.84
C LEU A 33 -7.46 -0.73 10.74
N ALA A 34 -7.14 -1.98 11.04
CA ALA A 34 -8.10 -3.08 11.03
C ALA A 34 -9.20 -2.88 12.08
N VAL A 35 -8.84 -2.46 13.30
CA VAL A 35 -9.80 -2.14 14.37
C VAL A 35 -10.71 -0.97 13.98
N ALA A 36 -10.14 0.10 13.41
CA ALA A 36 -10.91 1.24 12.93
C ALA A 36 -11.89 0.86 11.80
N ALA A 37 -11.56 -0.17 11.03
CA ALA A 37 -12.43 -0.75 10.01
C ALA A 37 -13.46 -1.75 10.55
N GLY A 38 -13.53 -1.97 11.87
CA GLY A 38 -14.52 -2.84 12.52
C GLY A 38 -14.12 -4.32 12.59
N PHE A 39 -12.86 -4.65 12.35
CA PHE A 39 -12.35 -6.02 12.48
C PHE A 39 -11.66 -6.27 13.82
N GLU A 40 -11.76 -7.50 14.31
CA GLU A 40 -10.99 -7.97 15.47
C GLU A 40 -9.67 -8.61 15.01
N PRO A 41 -8.50 -8.12 15.45
CA PRO A 41 -7.21 -8.75 15.17
C PRO A 41 -7.08 -10.10 15.89
N VAL A 42 -6.70 -11.15 15.17
CA VAL A 42 -6.59 -12.51 15.73
C VAL A 42 -5.13 -12.95 15.84
N LYS A 43 -4.37 -12.82 14.75
CA LYS A 43 -2.98 -13.28 14.70
C LYS A 43 -2.19 -12.56 13.62
N VAL A 44 -0.91 -12.35 13.88
CA VAL A 44 0.06 -11.85 12.90
C VAL A 44 1.17 -12.89 12.74
N TRP A 45 1.51 -13.20 11.50
CA TRP A 45 2.74 -13.92 11.17
C TRP A 45 3.70 -12.97 10.49
N VAL A 46 4.97 -13.14 10.82
CA VAL A 46 6.07 -12.34 10.28
C VAL A 46 7.19 -13.28 9.87
N ASP A 47 7.87 -12.97 8.77
CA ASP A 47 9.11 -13.67 8.44
C ASP A 47 10.23 -13.35 9.44
N GLU A 48 11.27 -14.19 9.49
CA GLU A 48 12.37 -14.05 10.46
C GLU A 48 13.11 -12.71 10.35
N ARG A 49 13.11 -12.09 9.16
CA ARG A 49 13.77 -10.80 8.91
C ARG A 49 12.83 -9.60 9.08
N GLN A 50 11.57 -9.84 9.42
CA GLN A 50 10.57 -8.79 9.67
C GLN A 50 10.32 -7.86 8.49
N TYR A 51 10.38 -8.39 7.26
CA TYR A 51 10.13 -7.63 6.03
C TYR A 51 8.68 -7.68 5.58
N PHE A 52 7.93 -8.71 5.97
CA PHE A 52 6.56 -8.90 5.58
C PHE A 52 5.74 -9.54 6.70
N SER A 53 4.49 -9.13 6.80
CA SER A 53 3.54 -9.74 7.72
C SER A 53 2.21 -10.05 7.09
N VAL A 54 1.61 -11.15 7.52
CA VAL A 54 0.23 -11.54 7.24
C VAL A 54 -0.60 -11.33 8.50
N HIS A 55 -1.69 -10.58 8.38
CA HIS A 55 -2.61 -10.26 9.48
C HIS A 55 -3.91 -11.06 9.28
N CYS A 56 -4.22 -11.95 10.22
CA CYS A 56 -5.52 -12.61 10.32
C CYS A 56 -6.43 -11.79 11.22
N VAL A 57 -7.60 -11.44 10.68
CA VAL A 57 -8.64 -10.68 11.36
C VAL A 57 -9.98 -11.38 11.24
N ARG A 58 -10.91 -11.07 12.14
CA ARG A 58 -12.26 -11.63 12.19
C ARG A 58 -13.30 -10.53 12.04
N VAL A 59 -14.39 -10.83 11.33
CA VAL A 59 -15.58 -9.96 11.28
C VAL A 59 -16.27 -10.03 12.63
N VAL A 60 -16.55 -8.85 13.21
CA VAL A 60 -17.33 -8.69 14.43
C VAL A 60 -18.81 -8.70 14.11
#